data_AF-A0A8T5GUY4-F1
#
_entry.id   AF-A0A8T5GUY4-F1
#
_cell.length_a   1.000
_cell.length_b   1.000
_cell.length_c   1.000
_cell.angle_alpha   90.00
_cell.angle_beta   90.00
_cell.angle_gamma   90.00
#
_symmetry.space_group_name_H-M   'P 1'
#
loop_
_entity.id
_entity.type
_entity.pdbx_description
1 polymer ?
#
loop_
_entity_poly.entity_id
_entity_poly.type
_entity_poly.pdbx_seq_one_letter_code
_entity_poly.pdbx_strand_id
1 'polypeptide(L)'
;MGIGYRLTSRPFLAVQDSEKAHGRAILGLKVLSSNPVTRSVLRGMYSPKSLPVQRFGSHYPTPFGLAAGMDKRAEAIRGWESLGLGFIEIGGVTALEQGGNPKPRMFRSGTSKALVNRMGFNNPGSQNIAAQLEKHISKFGKPSVPLWANLGKSKL
;
A
#
# COMPACT_ATOMS: atom_id res chain seq x y z
N MET A 1 -3.42 16.67 7.23
CA MET A 1 -2.12 16.60 6.51
C MET A 1 -1.18 17.64 7.09
N GLY A 2 -0.05 17.20 7.65
CA GLY A 2 0.92 18.07 8.33
C GLY A 2 1.60 19.09 7.42
N ILE A 3 2.19 20.13 8.02
CA ILE A 3 2.86 21.25 7.33
C ILE A 3 3.98 20.75 6.42
N GLY A 4 4.79 19.78 6.88
CA GLY A 4 5.88 19.19 6.08
C GLY A 4 5.40 18.59 4.76
N TYR A 5 4.34 17.77 4.78
CA TYR A 5 3.78 17.21 3.54
C TYR A 5 3.33 18.29 2.55
N ARG A 6 2.72 19.37 3.07
CA ARG A 6 2.18 20.45 2.24
C ARG A 6 3.29 21.27 1.58
N LEU A 7 4.37 21.53 2.31
CA LEU A 7 5.45 22.41 1.86
C LEU A 7 6.53 21.68 1.05
N THR A 8 6.80 20.41 1.33
CA THR A 8 7.91 19.68 0.68
C THR A 8 7.43 18.56 -0.22
N SER A 9 6.68 17.58 0.32
CA SER A 9 6.34 16.37 -0.42
C SER A 9 5.33 16.62 -1.55
N ARG A 10 4.29 17.43 -1.29
CA ARG A 10 3.23 17.72 -2.26
C ARG A 10 3.73 18.40 -3.54
N PRO A 11 4.50 19.52 -3.49
CA PRO A 11 5.00 20.14 -4.72
C PRO A 11 5.95 19.22 -5.48
N PHE A 12 6.83 18.49 -4.77
CA PHE A 12 7.76 17.55 -5.40
C PHE A 12 7.04 16.39 -6.12
N LEU A 13 6.00 15.82 -5.50
CA LEU A 13 5.19 14.76 -6.10
C LEU A 13 4.25 15.27 -7.19
N ALA A 14 3.94 16.57 -7.23
CA ALA A 14 3.04 17.14 -8.23
C ALA A 14 3.67 17.20 -9.63
N VAL A 15 4.98 17.40 -9.71
CA VAL A 15 5.72 17.52 -10.98
C VAL A 15 6.07 16.15 -11.60
N GLN A 16 5.83 15.07 -10.87
CA GLN A 16 6.21 13.71 -11.28
C GLN A 16 5.06 12.98 -11.99
N ASP A 17 5.43 12.10 -12.93
CA ASP A 17 4.52 11.06 -13.42
C ASP A 17 3.91 10.28 -12.26
N SER A 18 2.61 9.99 -12.34
CA SER A 18 1.85 9.40 -11.24
C SER A 18 2.37 8.02 -10.82
N GLU A 19 2.81 7.19 -11.76
CA GLU A 19 3.36 5.87 -11.43
C GLU A 19 4.75 5.98 -10.80
N LYS A 20 5.59 6.91 -11.27
CA LYS A 20 6.90 7.17 -10.63
C LYS A 20 6.74 7.70 -9.21
N ALA A 21 5.81 8.64 -9.01
CA ALA A 21 5.48 9.19 -7.70
C ALA A 21 4.99 8.09 -6.75
N HIS A 22 4.10 7.21 -7.23
CA HIS A 22 3.61 6.07 -6.47
C HIS A 22 4.72 5.08 -6.09
N GLY A 23 5.56 4.68 -7.04
CA GLY A 23 6.68 3.76 -6.78
C GLY A 23 7.66 4.31 -5.74
N ARG A 24 7.97 5.61 -5.81
CA ARG A 24 8.81 6.30 -4.81
C ARG A 24 8.15 6.35 -3.43
N ALA A 25 6.84 6.57 -3.36
CA ALA A 25 6.11 6.57 -2.10
C ALA A 25 6.14 5.18 -1.42
N ILE A 26 5.90 4.11 -2.19
CA ILE A 26 6.00 2.73 -1.69
C ILE A 26 7.43 2.41 -1.22
N LEU A 27 8.44 2.75 -2.03
CA LEU A 27 9.83 2.54 -1.65
C LEU A 27 10.21 3.32 -0.38
N GLY A 28 9.80 4.59 -0.29
CA GLY A 28 10.03 5.41 0.90
C GLY A 28 9.40 4.80 2.14
N LEU A 29 8.14 4.34 2.05
CA LEU A 29 7.47 3.67 3.16
C LEU A 29 8.15 2.35 3.55
N LYS A 30 8.59 1.55 2.57
CA LYS A 30 9.36 0.31 2.79
C LYS A 30 10.68 0.58 3.49
N VAL A 31 11.43 1.60 3.07
CA VAL A 31 12.71 1.98 3.68
C VAL A 31 12.50 2.52 5.10
N LEU A 32 11.57 3.46 5.29
CA LEU A 32 11.28 4.04 6.61
C LEU A 32 10.72 3.01 7.60
N SER A 33 10.08 1.95 7.13
CA SER A 33 9.59 0.87 7.99
C SER A 33 10.58 -0.29 8.16
N SER A 34 11.73 -0.28 7.48
CA SER A 34 12.69 -1.40 7.52
C SER A 34 13.36 -1.56 8.90
N ASN A 35 13.78 -0.46 9.52
CA ASN A 35 14.48 -0.43 10.81
C ASN A 35 13.48 -0.22 11.98
N PRO A 36 13.66 -0.89 13.13
CA PRO A 36 12.87 -0.63 14.35
C PRO A 36 12.80 0.85 14.77
N VAL A 37 13.90 1.60 14.69
CA VAL A 37 13.96 3.00 15.13
C VAL A 37 13.07 3.89 14.26
N THR A 38 13.26 3.86 12.95
CA THR A 38 12.46 4.65 11.99
C THR A 38 10.99 4.23 12.00
N ARG A 39 10.72 2.95 12.22
CA ARG A 39 9.36 2.43 12.42
C ARG A 39 8.70 2.99 13.68
N SER A 40 9.41 3.05 14.81
CA SER A 40 8.89 3.65 16.04
C SER A 40 8.59 5.13 15.87
N VAL A 41 9.44 5.86 15.13
CA VAL A 41 9.17 7.26 14.75
C VAL A 41 7.90 7.36 13.90
N LEU A 42 7.73 6.50 12.88
CA LEU A 42 6.50 6.47 12.08
C LEU A 42 5.25 6.26 12.93
N ARG A 43 5.28 5.30 13.87
CA ARG A 43 4.16 5.03 14.79
C ARG A 43 3.86 6.21 15.71
N GLY A 44 4.89 6.91 16.18
CA GLY A 44 4.72 8.13 17.00
C GLY A 44 4.10 9.29 16.20
N MET A 45 4.45 9.43 14.93
CA MET A 45 3.87 10.45 14.04
C MET A 45 2.41 10.14 13.66
N TYR A 46 2.07 8.86 13.52
CA TYR A 46 0.76 8.39 13.09
C TYR A 46 0.15 7.48 14.14
N SER A 47 -0.52 8.09 15.12
CA SER A 47 -1.24 7.39 16.19
C SER A 47 -2.75 7.71 16.09
N PRO A 48 -3.49 7.01 15.22
CA PRO A 48 -4.93 7.24 15.09
C PRO A 48 -5.64 6.79 16.38
N LYS A 49 -6.75 7.48 16.70
CA LYS A 49 -7.61 7.08 17.82
C LYS A 49 -8.11 5.65 17.60
N SER A 50 -7.99 4.82 18.63
CA SER A 50 -8.54 3.47 18.64
C SER A 50 -10.06 3.53 18.51
N LEU A 51 -10.60 2.86 17.49
CA LEU A 51 -12.02 2.76 17.18
C LEU A 51 -12.30 1.31 16.78
N PRO A 52 -12.27 0.38 17.75
CA PRO A 52 -12.29 -1.04 17.46
C PRO A 52 -13.61 -1.46 16.82
N VAL A 53 -13.54 -2.30 15.80
CA VAL A 53 -14.71 -2.86 15.11
C VAL A 53 -14.51 -4.37 14.92
N GLN A 54 -15.58 -5.14 15.03
CA GLN A 54 -15.61 -6.55 14.69
C GLN A 54 -16.46 -6.77 13.44
N ARG A 55 -15.87 -7.34 12.38
CA ARG A 55 -16.56 -7.70 11.13
C ARG A 55 -15.91 -8.93 10.53
N PHE A 56 -16.68 -9.77 9.83
CA PHE A 56 -16.18 -10.96 9.13
C PHE A 56 -15.29 -11.88 10.01
N GLY A 57 -15.68 -12.06 11.28
CA GLY A 57 -14.91 -12.87 12.25
C GLY A 57 -13.54 -12.30 12.64
N SER A 58 -13.23 -11.06 12.25
CA SER A 58 -11.95 -10.40 12.51
C SER A 58 -12.13 -9.16 13.39
N HIS A 59 -11.13 -8.92 14.24
CA HIS A 59 -11.01 -7.70 15.04
C HIS A 59 -10.15 -6.68 14.30
N TYR A 60 -10.62 -5.44 14.23
CA TYR A 60 -9.93 -4.32 13.62
C TYR A 60 -9.74 -3.22 14.68
N PRO A 61 -8.52 -2.70 14.90
CA PRO A 61 -8.30 -1.62 15.88
C PRO A 61 -8.92 -0.28 15.43
N THR A 62 -9.20 -0.14 14.14
CA THR A 62 -9.84 1.01 13.51
C THR A 62 -10.54 0.57 12.22
N PRO A 63 -11.64 1.22 11.79
CA PRO A 63 -12.31 0.89 10.53
C PRO A 63 -11.52 1.34 9.27
N PHE A 64 -10.45 2.11 9.43
CA PHE A 64 -9.66 2.62 8.30
C PHE A 64 -8.59 1.61 7.87
N GLY A 65 -8.59 1.22 6.60
CA GLY A 65 -7.60 0.31 6.04
C GLY A 65 -7.03 0.76 4.69
N LEU A 66 -6.07 -0.01 4.20
CA LEU A 66 -5.49 0.18 2.87
C LEU A 66 -6.35 -0.52 1.83
N ALA A 67 -6.82 0.20 0.82
CA ALA A 67 -7.51 -0.39 -0.32
C ALA A 67 -6.53 -1.05 -1.31
N ALA A 68 -7.02 -2.08 -2.00
CA ALA A 68 -6.26 -2.73 -3.08
C ALA A 68 -5.82 -1.75 -4.18
N GLY A 69 -4.77 -2.13 -4.90
CA GLY A 69 -4.16 -1.34 -5.95
C GLY A 69 -3.09 -0.37 -5.44
N MET A 70 -3.05 -0.07 -4.14
CA MET A 70 -1.99 0.74 -3.53
C MET A 70 -0.71 -0.07 -3.30
N ASP A 71 -0.80 -1.28 -2.74
CA ASP A 71 0.37 -2.17 -2.59
C ASP A 71 0.12 -3.49 -3.34
N LYS A 72 0.30 -3.44 -4.67
CA LYS A 72 0.04 -4.58 -5.55
C LYS A 72 1.00 -5.75 -5.36
N ARG A 73 2.11 -5.50 -4.66
CA ARG A 73 3.25 -6.40 -4.55
C ARG A 73 3.54 -6.77 -3.10
N ALA A 74 2.73 -6.35 -2.12
CA ALA A 74 3.00 -6.60 -0.71
C ALA A 74 4.40 -6.10 -0.24
N GLU A 75 4.84 -4.94 -0.73
CA GLU A 75 6.20 -4.43 -0.50
C GLU A 75 6.36 -3.68 0.82
N ALA A 76 5.30 -3.05 1.32
CA ALA A 76 5.37 -2.09 2.41
C ALA A 76 4.45 -2.46 3.59
N ILE A 77 4.10 -3.74 3.76
CA ILE A 77 3.21 -4.25 4.82
C ILE A 77 3.50 -3.62 6.20
N ARG A 78 4.75 -3.73 6.68
CA ARG A 78 5.17 -3.18 7.97
C ARG A 78 5.01 -1.66 8.07
N GLY A 79 5.14 -0.97 6.95
CA GLY A 79 4.92 0.46 6.87
C GLY A 79 3.47 0.82 7.05
N TRP A 80 2.56 0.11 6.37
CA TRP A 80 1.12 0.31 6.50
C TRP A 80 0.61 0.09 7.92
N GLU A 81 1.08 -0.96 8.60
CA GLU A 81 0.79 -1.19 10.02
C GLU A 81 1.29 -0.04 10.91
N SER A 82 2.46 0.50 10.57
CA SER A 82 3.08 1.57 11.35
C SER A 82 2.42 2.94 11.14
N LEU A 83 1.59 3.08 10.11
CA LEU A 83 0.70 4.23 9.92
C LEU A 83 -0.62 4.09 10.71
N GLY A 84 -0.83 2.97 11.40
CA GLY A 84 -2.01 2.73 12.24
C GLY A 84 -3.25 2.28 11.45
N LEU A 85 -3.08 1.73 10.24
CA LEU A 85 -4.20 1.16 9.49
C LEU A 85 -4.70 -0.11 10.16
N GLY A 86 -6.02 -0.28 10.22
CA GLY A 86 -6.69 -1.40 10.86
C GLY A 86 -6.73 -2.67 10.01
N PHE A 87 -6.47 -2.58 8.71
CA PHE A 87 -6.26 -3.71 7.80
C PHE A 87 -5.50 -3.28 6.55
N ILE A 88 -4.97 -4.25 5.83
CA ILE A 88 -4.22 -4.04 4.58
C ILE A 88 -4.82 -4.93 3.49
N GLU A 89 -5.20 -4.37 2.35
CA GLU A 89 -5.59 -5.13 1.16
C GLU A 89 -4.50 -4.97 0.07
N ILE A 90 -3.84 -6.08 -0.28
CA ILE A 90 -2.83 -6.15 -1.35
C ILE A 90 -3.46 -6.62 -2.68
N GLY A 91 -2.75 -6.49 -3.80
CA GLY A 91 -3.24 -6.90 -5.13
C GLY A 91 -3.90 -5.75 -5.88
N GLY A 92 -4.71 -5.91 -6.93
CA GLY A 92 -5.25 -7.13 -7.54
C GLY A 92 -4.20 -8.10 -8.09
N VAL A 93 -4.19 -9.28 -7.49
CA VAL A 93 -3.33 -10.42 -7.79
C VAL A 93 -4.00 -11.26 -8.87
N THR A 94 -3.29 -11.55 -9.94
CA THR A 94 -3.73 -12.50 -10.96
C THR A 94 -2.95 -13.80 -10.83
N ALA A 95 -3.47 -14.89 -11.42
CA ALA A 95 -2.77 -16.18 -11.39
C ALA A 95 -1.39 -16.08 -12.06
N LEU A 96 -1.29 -15.32 -13.14
CA LEU A 96 -0.06 -15.12 -13.91
C LEU A 96 0.42 -13.68 -13.80
N GLU A 97 1.72 -13.47 -13.99
CA GLU A 97 2.29 -12.13 -14.14
C GLU A 97 1.69 -11.42 -15.36
N GLN A 98 1.42 -10.13 -15.20
CA GLN A 98 1.03 -9.30 -16.32
C GLN A 98 1.49 -7.85 -16.14
N GLY A 99 1.98 -7.26 -17.24
CA GLY A 99 2.48 -5.88 -17.26
C GLY A 99 1.40 -4.80 -17.16
N GLY A 100 0.13 -5.17 -17.36
CA GLY A 100 -1.02 -4.27 -17.44
C GLY A 100 -1.09 -3.48 -18.75
N ASN A 101 -1.89 -2.41 -18.78
CA ASN A 101 -2.09 -1.60 -20.00
C ASN A 101 -0.86 -0.73 -20.32
N PRO A 102 -0.68 -0.24 -21.57
CA PRO A 102 0.40 0.69 -21.91
C PRO A 102 0.36 2.00 -21.09
N LYS A 103 1.52 2.60 -20.83
CA LYS A 103 1.64 3.89 -20.14
C LYS A 103 1.50 5.06 -21.12
N PRO A 104 1.03 6.26 -20.70
CA PRO A 104 0.54 6.61 -19.36
C PRO A 104 -0.88 6.08 -19.10
N ARG A 105 -1.12 5.67 -17.86
CA ARG A 105 -2.36 4.97 -17.43
C ARG A 105 -2.81 5.32 -16.02
N MET A 106 -2.22 6.34 -15.40
CA MET A 106 -2.61 6.87 -14.09
C MET A 106 -2.47 8.39 -14.11
N PHE A 107 -3.58 9.08 -13.86
CA PHE A 107 -3.71 10.52 -13.99
C PHE A 107 -4.27 11.09 -12.69
N ARG A 108 -3.81 12.28 -12.28
CA ARG A 108 -4.20 12.93 -11.03
C ARG A 108 -4.72 14.33 -11.33
N SER A 109 -5.86 14.68 -10.75
CA SER A 109 -6.36 16.06 -10.69
C SER A 109 -6.18 16.60 -9.28
N GLY A 110 -5.25 17.53 -9.10
CA GLY A 110 -4.99 18.15 -7.80
C GLY A 110 -6.14 19.04 -7.30
N THR A 111 -6.82 19.73 -8.22
CA THR A 111 -7.97 20.61 -7.92
C THR A 111 -9.20 19.81 -7.51
N SER A 112 -9.50 18.73 -8.24
CA SER A 112 -10.64 17.85 -7.95
C SER A 112 -10.34 16.84 -6.83
N LYS A 113 -9.10 16.78 -6.33
CA LYS A 113 -8.61 15.73 -5.39
C LYS A 113 -8.94 14.32 -5.89
N ALA A 114 -8.83 14.10 -7.20
CA ALA A 114 -9.26 12.88 -7.86
C ALA A 114 -8.10 12.18 -8.58
N LEU A 115 -8.25 10.88 -8.81
CA LEU A 115 -7.42 10.14 -9.74
C LEU A 115 -8.27 9.36 -10.73
N VAL A 116 -7.72 9.16 -11.94
CA VAL A 116 -8.27 8.24 -12.94
C VAL A 116 -7.15 7.27 -13.31
N ASN A 117 -7.45 5.97 -13.37
CA ASN A 117 -6.48 4.98 -13.79
C ASN A 117 -7.10 3.93 -14.71
N ARG A 118 -6.27 3.41 -15.61
CA ARG A 118 -6.57 2.29 -16.51
C ARG A 118 -5.44 1.26 -16.41
N MET A 119 -5.01 0.92 -15.19
CA MET A 119 -3.77 0.16 -15.01
C MET A 119 -3.82 -1.29 -15.52
N GLY A 120 -4.98 -1.95 -15.46
CA GLY A 120 -5.17 -3.30 -16.01
C GLY A 120 -4.44 -4.40 -15.24
N PHE A 121 -4.57 -4.43 -13.91
CA PHE A 121 -3.95 -5.43 -13.02
C PHE A 121 -2.45 -5.68 -13.26
N ASN A 122 -1.62 -4.64 -13.40
CA ASN A 122 -0.17 -4.86 -13.44
C ASN A 122 0.36 -5.43 -12.11
N ASN A 123 0.77 -6.69 -12.10
CA ASN A 123 1.23 -7.42 -10.90
C ASN A 123 2.16 -8.59 -11.29
N PRO A 124 3.02 -9.08 -10.38
CA PRO A 124 4.01 -10.12 -10.67
C PRO A 124 3.43 -11.55 -10.65
N GLY A 125 2.12 -11.73 -10.53
CA GLY A 125 1.48 -13.05 -10.43
C GLY A 125 1.41 -13.58 -8.99
N SER A 126 0.51 -14.53 -8.77
CA SER A 126 0.19 -15.04 -7.44
C SER A 126 1.35 -15.80 -6.78
N GLN A 127 2.11 -16.59 -7.55
CA GLN A 127 3.26 -17.34 -7.04
C GLN A 127 4.34 -16.41 -6.46
N ASN A 128 4.67 -15.35 -7.20
CA ASN A 128 5.67 -14.37 -6.75
C ASN A 128 5.19 -13.59 -5.51
N ILE A 129 3.90 -13.25 -5.45
CA ILE A 129 3.33 -12.59 -4.27
C ILE A 129 3.32 -13.54 -3.07
N ALA A 130 2.95 -14.80 -3.24
CA ALA A 130 2.98 -15.81 -2.19
C ALA A 130 4.40 -15.98 -1.62
N ALA A 131 5.41 -16.15 -2.48
CA ALA A 131 6.81 -16.24 -2.05
C ALA A 131 7.29 -14.98 -1.30
N GLN A 132 6.85 -13.79 -1.74
CA GLN A 132 7.16 -12.55 -1.04
C GLN A 132 6.50 -12.48 0.34
N LEU A 133 5.24 -12.93 0.47
CA LEU A 133 4.54 -13.00 1.75
C LEU A 133 5.19 -14.02 2.69
N GLU A 134 5.56 -15.20 2.20
CA GLU A 134 6.28 -16.20 2.99
C GLU A 134 7.62 -15.66 3.50
N LYS A 135 8.37 -14.99 2.63
CA LYS A 135 9.62 -14.31 3.03
C LYS A 135 9.37 -13.20 4.05
N HIS A 136 8.26 -12.48 3.93
CA HIS A 136 7.88 -11.47 4.90
C HIS A 136 7.57 -12.09 6.27
N ILE A 137 6.70 -13.10 6.28
CA ILE A 137 6.21 -13.76 7.49
C ILE A 137 7.34 -14.49 8.21
N SER A 138 8.22 -15.19 7.48
CA SER A 138 9.39 -15.85 8.07
C SER A 138 10.36 -14.86 8.72
N LYS A 139 10.55 -13.68 8.12
CA LYS A 139 11.50 -12.68 8.62
C LYS A 139 10.93 -11.80 9.75
N PHE A 140 9.63 -11.50 9.69
CA PHE A 140 9.03 -10.46 10.54
C PHE A 140 7.80 -10.91 11.33
N GLY A 141 7.34 -12.14 11.13
CA GLY A 141 6.08 -12.64 11.66
C GLY A 141 4.88 -12.22 10.82
N LYS A 142 3.70 -12.68 11.25
CA LYS A 142 2.43 -12.27 10.64
C LYS A 142 2.16 -10.79 10.94
N PRO A 143 1.49 -10.06 10.03
CA PRO A 143 1.02 -8.72 10.34
C PRO A 143 0.10 -8.73 11.58
N SER A 144 0.23 -7.69 12.39
CA SER A 144 -0.60 -7.38 13.56
C SER A 144 -2.03 -7.01 13.23
N VAL A 145 -2.33 -6.73 11.95
CA VAL A 145 -3.67 -6.44 11.44
C VAL A 145 -4.04 -7.40 10.30
N PRO A 146 -5.33 -7.63 10.04
CA PRO A 146 -5.76 -8.48 8.93
C PRO A 146 -5.13 -8.05 7.59
N LEU A 147 -4.56 -9.03 6.89
CA LEU A 147 -4.01 -8.89 5.55
C LEU A 147 -4.93 -9.61 4.57
N TRP A 148 -5.54 -8.84 3.67
CA TRP A 148 -6.45 -9.31 2.63
C TRP A 148 -5.74 -9.32 1.28
N ALA A 149 -6.12 -10.26 0.42
CA ALA A 149 -5.64 -10.34 -0.95
C ALA A 149 -6.81 -10.13 -1.93
N ASN A 150 -6.71 -9.07 -2.73
CA ASN A 150 -7.62 -8.85 -3.84
C ASN A 150 -7.22 -9.76 -5.01
N LEU A 151 -8.10 -10.63 -5.46
CA LEU A 151 -7.84 -11.58 -6.55
C LEU A 151 -8.60 -11.18 -7.81
N GLY A 152 -7.94 -11.30 -8.96
CA GLY A 152 -8.52 -11.01 -10.27
C GLY A 152 -8.18 -12.08 -11.30
N LYS A 153 -8.98 -12.16 -12.37
CA LYS A 153 -8.70 -13.04 -13.50
C LYS A 153 -7.49 -12.52 -14.29
N SER A 154 -6.57 -13.42 -14.65
CA SER A 154 -5.55 -13.12 -15.65
C SER A 154 -6.20 -12.73 -16.98
N LYS A 155 -5.54 -11.89 -17.78
CA LYS A 155 -6.09 -11.42 -19.06
C LYS A 155 -6.30 -12.55 -20.09
N LEU A 156 -5.61 -13.68 -19.94
CA LEU A 156 -5.69 -14.85 -20.82
C LEU A 156 -7.12 -15.36 -21.03
#